data_AF-A0A929FX80-F1
#
_entry.id   AF-A0A929FX80-F1
#
_cell.length_a   1.000
_cell.length_b   1.000
_cell.length_c   1.000
_cell.angle_alpha   90.00
_cell.angle_beta   90.00
_cell.angle_gamma   90.00
#
_symmetry.space_group_name_H-M   'P 1'
#
loop_
_entity.id
_entity.type
_entity.pdbx_description
1 polymer ?
#
loop_
_entity_poly.entity_id
_entity_poly.type
_entity_poly.pdbx_seq_one_letter_code
_entity_poly.pdbx_strand_id
1 'polypeptide(L)'
;MNKQSNQSFQQQTTISTISIDRANLRQPQILNIDASAARLNGYIIINKNRTIELNSEQESINMSPYLFRGENIIEISGTYSPQNSRITIEFSGSGNQITQENSGSGILKHTLIINVY
;
A
#
# COMPACT_ATOMS: atom_id res chain seq x y z
N MET A 1 -38.46 -21.41 3.97
CA MET A 1 -37.96 -20.12 3.47
C MET A 1 -36.53 -19.96 3.95
N ASN A 2 -35.53 -20.40 3.16
CA ASN A 2 -34.12 -20.28 3.52
C ASN A 2 -33.48 -19.19 2.66
N LYS A 3 -33.22 -18.01 3.26
CA LYS A 3 -32.39 -16.98 2.64
C LYS A 3 -30.95 -17.22 3.09
N GLN A 4 -30.18 -17.96 2.28
CA GLN A 4 -28.72 -17.92 2.38
C GLN A 4 -28.28 -16.53 1.93
N SER A 5 -27.77 -15.74 2.87
CA SER A 5 -27.11 -14.46 2.58
C SER A 5 -25.74 -14.76 1.96
N ASN A 6 -25.66 -14.78 0.64
CA ASN A 6 -24.40 -14.66 -0.07
C ASN A 6 -23.88 -13.23 0.14
N GLN A 7 -23.10 -13.03 1.21
CA GLN A 7 -22.28 -11.83 1.34
C GLN A 7 -21.14 -11.96 0.32
N SER A 8 -21.33 -11.38 -0.86
CA SER A 8 -20.24 -11.11 -1.78
C SER A 8 -19.32 -10.09 -1.13
N PHE A 9 -18.20 -10.55 -0.56
CA PHE A 9 -17.11 -9.68 -0.18
C PHE A 9 -16.58 -9.03 -1.46
N GLN A 10 -17.02 -7.80 -1.74
CA GLN A 10 -16.43 -6.96 -2.76
C GLN A 10 -14.95 -6.80 -2.38
N GLN A 11 -14.07 -7.49 -3.10
CA GLN A 11 -12.63 -7.33 -2.93
C GLN A 11 -12.28 -5.95 -3.47
N GLN A 12 -12.22 -4.96 -2.59
CA GLN A 12 -11.89 -3.60 -2.97
C GLN A 12 -10.38 -3.51 -3.20
N THR A 13 -9.98 -3.59 -4.47
CA THR A 13 -8.63 -3.20 -4.87
C THR A 13 -8.60 -1.69 -5.03
N THR A 14 -7.76 -1.01 -4.25
CA THR A 14 -7.57 0.43 -4.38
C THR A 14 -6.34 0.71 -5.24
N ILE A 15 -6.46 1.65 -6.18
CA ILE A 15 -5.33 2.10 -7.00
C ILE A 15 -5.12 3.60 -6.76
N SER A 16 -3.89 4.00 -6.49
CA SER A 16 -3.48 5.39 -6.37
C SER A 16 -2.34 5.69 -7.32
N THR A 17 -2.31 6.89 -7.89
CA THR A 17 -1.27 7.31 -8.84
C THR A 17 -0.65 8.62 -8.40
N ILE A 18 0.67 8.72 -8.48
CA ILE A 18 1.45 9.90 -8.14
C ILE A 18 2.50 10.17 -9.21
N SER A 19 2.86 11.44 -9.38
CA SER A 19 3.90 11.85 -10.32
C SER A 19 5.02 12.56 -9.57
N ILE A 20 6.27 12.17 -9.82
CA ILE A 20 7.46 12.67 -9.11
C ILE A 20 8.48 13.15 -10.14
N ASP A 21 9.01 14.35 -9.97
CA ASP A 21 10.16 14.82 -10.75
C ASP A 21 11.39 13.96 -10.40
N ARG A 22 12.16 13.48 -11.39
CA ARG A 22 13.38 12.72 -11.16
C ARG A 22 14.37 13.40 -10.21
N ALA A 23 14.44 14.74 -10.20
CA ALA A 23 15.30 15.47 -9.26
C ALA A 23 14.96 15.16 -7.79
N ASN A 24 13.69 14.86 -7.51
CA ASN A 24 13.17 14.55 -6.17
C ASN A 24 13.53 13.14 -5.70
N LEU A 25 13.96 12.23 -6.59
CA LEU A 25 14.47 10.90 -6.18
C LEU A 25 15.78 10.98 -5.37
N ARG A 26 16.46 12.14 -5.38
CA ARG A 26 17.62 12.40 -4.52
C ARG A 26 17.23 12.60 -3.05
N GLN A 27 15.95 12.80 -2.79
CA GLN A 27 15.39 12.90 -1.45
C GLN A 27 14.67 11.60 -1.11
N PRO A 28 14.55 11.25 0.18
CA PRO A 28 13.80 10.08 0.60
C PRO A 28 12.34 10.16 0.14
N GLN A 29 11.88 9.08 -0.48
CA GLN A 29 10.48 8.85 -0.83
C GLN A 29 9.98 7.75 0.10
N ILE A 30 9.20 8.10 1.12
CA ILE A 30 8.86 7.20 2.22
C ILE A 30 7.48 6.60 1.97
N LEU A 31 7.41 5.27 2.01
CA LEU A 31 6.16 4.52 2.12
C LEU A 31 6.00 4.08 3.57
N ASN A 32 4.98 4.60 4.24
CA ASN A 32 4.55 4.21 5.57
C ASN A 32 3.32 3.33 5.49
N ILE A 33 3.32 2.24 6.25
CA ILE A 33 2.15 1.40 6.48
C ILE A 33 1.94 1.35 7.98
N ASP A 34 0.85 1.94 8.46
CA ASP A 34 0.43 1.88 9.85
C ASP A 34 -0.72 0.88 9.98
N ALA A 35 -0.42 -0.22 10.64
CA ALA A 35 -1.32 -1.28 11.02
C ALA A 35 -1.43 -1.43 12.54
N SER A 36 -1.10 -0.41 13.33
CA SER A 36 -1.10 -0.47 14.81
C SER A 36 -2.44 -0.90 15.43
N ALA A 37 -3.54 -0.72 14.71
CA ALA A 37 -4.87 -1.18 15.12
C ALA A 37 -5.17 -2.65 14.74
N ALA A 38 -4.26 -3.35 14.07
CA ALA A 38 -4.46 -4.67 13.49
C ALA A 38 -3.19 -5.56 13.55
N ARG A 39 -3.39 -6.86 13.39
CA ARG A 39 -2.31 -7.81 13.06
C ARG A 39 -2.29 -8.00 11.56
N LEU A 40 -1.39 -7.30 10.88
CA LEU A 40 -1.19 -7.41 9.43
C LEU A 40 -0.18 -8.53 9.12
N ASN A 41 -0.54 -9.38 8.17
CA ASN A 41 0.39 -10.30 7.52
C ASN A 41 0.27 -10.14 6.00
N GLY A 42 1.37 -9.81 5.34
CA GLY A 42 1.34 -9.54 3.91
C GLY A 42 2.71 -9.25 3.32
N TYR A 43 2.69 -8.61 2.17
CA TYR A 43 3.89 -8.24 1.44
C TYR A 43 3.68 -6.97 0.62
N ILE A 44 4.79 -6.31 0.33
CA ILE A 44 4.92 -5.30 -0.71
C ILE A 44 5.74 -5.91 -1.85
N ILE A 45 5.22 -5.85 -3.07
CA ILE A 45 5.95 -6.18 -4.30
C ILE A 45 6.27 -4.87 -5.02
N ILE A 46 7.55 -4.62 -5.26
CA ILE A 46 8.06 -3.45 -5.95
C ILE A 46 8.54 -3.87 -7.33
N ASN A 47 7.93 -3.32 -8.37
CA ASN A 47 8.31 -3.54 -9.77
C ASN A 47 8.46 -5.04 -10.12
N LYS A 48 7.60 -5.89 -9.55
CA LYS A 48 7.55 -7.36 -9.72
C LYS A 48 8.79 -8.15 -9.25
N ASN A 49 9.83 -7.49 -8.76
CA ASN A 49 11.15 -8.11 -8.55
C ASN A 49 11.62 -8.08 -7.10
N ARG A 50 11.09 -7.18 -6.29
CA ARG A 50 11.47 -7.04 -4.88
C ARG A 50 10.26 -7.24 -3.99
N THR A 51 10.34 -8.22 -3.11
CA THR A 51 9.31 -8.48 -2.11
C THR A 51 9.82 -8.06 -0.73
N ILE A 52 8.99 -7.35 0.02
CA ILE A 52 9.21 -6.98 1.41
C ILE A 52 8.05 -7.56 2.21
N GLU A 53 8.33 -8.32 3.25
CA GLU A 53 7.29 -8.87 4.13
C GLU A 53 6.73 -7.77 5.04
N LEU A 54 5.42 -7.82 5.28
CA LEU A 54 4.72 -7.00 6.27
C LEU A 54 4.37 -7.90 7.45
N ASN A 55 5.19 -7.84 8.49
CA ASN A 55 5.04 -8.65 9.71
C ASN A 55 5.07 -7.83 11.01
N SER A 56 5.18 -6.50 10.91
CA SER A 56 5.11 -5.58 12.03
C SER A 56 3.84 -4.72 11.98
N GLU A 57 3.56 -4.05 13.09
CA GLU A 57 2.46 -3.10 13.22
C GLU A 57 2.70 -1.80 12.44
N GLN A 58 3.96 -1.47 12.16
CA GLN A 58 4.33 -0.24 11.44
C GLN A 58 5.57 -0.50 10.59
N GLU A 59 5.46 -0.23 9.30
CA GLU A 59 6.57 -0.33 8.35
C GLU A 59 6.83 1.02 7.70
N SER A 60 8.10 1.42 7.63
CA SER A 60 8.55 2.64 6.95
C SER A 60 9.70 2.30 6.01
N ILE A 61 9.45 2.43 4.72
CA ILE A 61 10.38 2.00 3.67
C ILE A 61 10.79 3.21 2.83
N ASN A 62 12.09 3.43 2.71
CA ASN A 62 12.61 4.38 1.72
C ASN A 62 12.55 3.75 0.33
N MET A 63 11.65 4.25 -0.50
CA MET A 63 11.38 3.81 -1.85
C MET A 63 12.37 4.35 -2.88
N SER A 64 13.09 5.45 -2.60
CA SER A 64 13.99 6.11 -3.56
C SER A 64 14.96 5.16 -4.27
N PRO A 65 15.59 4.17 -3.60
CA PRO A 65 16.51 3.23 -4.27
C PRO A 65 15.82 2.27 -5.24
N TYR A 66 14.50 2.14 -5.19
CA TYR A 66 13.72 1.19 -5.99
C TYR A 66 12.95 1.85 -7.14
N LEU A 67 12.91 3.19 -7.17
CA LEU A 67 12.23 3.95 -8.21
C LEU A 67 13.18 4.26 -9.37
N PHE A 68 12.68 4.08 -10.59
CA PHE A 68 13.38 4.45 -11.82
C PHE A 68 12.52 5.38 -12.69
N ARG A 69 13.14 6.00 -13.70
CA ARG A 69 12.43 6.89 -14.63
C ARG A 69 11.35 6.12 -15.39
N GLY A 70 10.13 6.64 -15.41
CA GLY A 70 8.96 6.00 -16.00
C GLY A 70 7.99 5.50 -14.93
N GLU A 71 7.17 4.52 -15.30
CA GLU A 71 6.17 3.92 -14.42
C GLU A 71 6.82 2.93 -13.44
N ASN A 72 6.52 3.08 -12.15
CA ASN A 72 6.87 2.13 -11.10
C ASN A 72 5.59 1.64 -10.43
N ILE A 73 5.48 0.34 -10.22
CA ILE A 73 4.29 -0.30 -9.66
C ILE A 73 4.64 -0.89 -8.30
N ILE A 74 3.95 -0.43 -7.25
CA ILE A 74 4.07 -0.91 -5.89
C ILE A 74 2.77 -1.60 -5.51
N GLU A 75 2.79 -2.91 -5.31
CA GLU A 75 1.62 -3.70 -4.94
C GLU A 75 1.73 -4.08 -3.46
N ILE A 76 0.74 -3.69 -2.68
CA ILE A 76 0.65 -3.98 -1.24
C ILE A 76 -0.52 -4.93 -1.06
N SER A 77 -0.25 -6.12 -0.55
CA SER A 77 -1.25 -7.15 -0.36
C SER A 77 -1.07 -7.85 0.98
N GLY A 78 -2.17 -8.21 1.61
CA GLY A 78 -2.13 -8.93 2.87
C GLY A 78 -3.50 -9.21 3.45
N THR A 79 -3.49 -9.79 4.63
CA THR A 79 -4.67 -10.00 5.46
C THR A 79 -4.42 -9.41 6.83
N TYR A 80 -5.47 -8.89 7.46
CA TYR A 80 -5.35 -8.27 8.78
C TYR A 80 -6.54 -8.64 9.68
N SER A 81 -6.29 -8.63 10.99
CA SER A 81 -7.30 -8.90 12.01
C SER A 81 -7.11 -7.99 13.22
N PRO A 82 -8.17 -7.43 13.84
CA PRO A 82 -9.60 -7.55 13.47
C PRO A 82 -9.97 -7.02 12.07
N GLN A 83 -11.00 -7.60 11.43
CA GLN A 83 -11.38 -7.25 10.05
C GLN A 83 -11.86 -5.80 9.86
N ASN A 84 -12.34 -5.19 10.95
CA ASN A 84 -12.80 -3.81 11.01
C ASN A 84 -11.69 -2.83 11.43
N SER A 85 -10.47 -3.31 11.66
CA SER A 85 -9.35 -2.44 11.97
C SER A 85 -8.99 -1.55 10.79
N ARG A 86 -8.46 -0.37 11.11
CA ARG A 86 -7.96 0.59 10.13
C ARG A 86 -6.52 0.26 9.79
N ILE A 87 -6.20 0.23 8.50
CA ILE A 87 -4.84 0.25 7.98
C ILE A 87 -4.65 1.55 7.21
N THR A 88 -3.57 2.27 7.51
CA THR A 88 -3.22 3.51 6.80
C THR A 88 -1.99 3.26 5.95
N ILE A 89 -2.07 3.60 4.67
CA ILE A 89 -0.95 3.58 3.73
C ILE A 89 -0.67 5.03 3.37
N GLU A 90 0.53 5.49 3.64
CA GLU A 90 0.96 6.84 3.31
C GLU A 90 2.22 6.77 2.46
N PHE A 91 2.20 7.45 1.32
CA PHE A 91 3.40 7.73 0.55
C PHE A 91 3.71 9.22 0.66
N SER A 92 4.89 9.56 1.14
CA SER A 92 5.35 10.94 1.30
C SER A 92 6.73 11.15 0.70
N GLY A 93 6.94 12.32 0.11
CA GLY A 93 8.21 12.75 -0.41
C GLY A 93 8.18 14.22 -0.78
N SER A 94 9.29 14.75 -1.27
CA SER A 94 9.39 16.17 -1.61
C SER A 94 8.34 16.57 -2.65
N GLY A 95 7.30 17.27 -2.18
CA GLY A 95 6.23 17.82 -3.00
C GLY A 95 5.02 16.93 -3.23
N ASN A 96 4.99 15.69 -2.72
CA ASN A 96 3.86 14.80 -2.91
C ASN A 96 3.52 13.98 -1.66
N GLN A 97 2.23 13.88 -1.36
CA GLN A 97 1.71 13.05 -0.29
C GLN A 97 0.42 12.38 -0.76
N ILE A 98 0.32 11.07 -0.56
CA ILE A 98 -0.92 10.30 -0.73
C ILE A 98 -1.14 9.53 0.56
N THR A 99 -2.36 9.61 1.07
CA THR A 99 -2.81 8.81 2.21
C THR A 99 -4.04 8.03 1.78
N GLN A 100 -3.97 6.72 1.92
CA GLN A 100 -5.09 5.82 1.67
C GLN A 100 -5.39 5.03 2.93
N GLU A 101 -6.65 5.02 3.31
CA GLU A 101 -7.13 4.22 4.42
C GLU A 101 -7.89 3.02 3.90
N ASN A 102 -7.68 1.87 4.52
CA ASN A 102 -8.42 0.65 4.26
C ASN A 102 -9.08 0.16 5.55
N SER A 103 -10.37 -0.13 5.49
CA SER A 103 -11.17 -0.68 6.59
C SER A 103 -12.23 -1.63 6.05
N GLY A 104 -12.51 -2.73 6.74
CA GLY A 104 -13.81 -3.40 6.61
C GLY A 104 -13.85 -4.73 5.86
N SER A 105 -12.72 -5.43 5.67
CA SER A 105 -12.77 -6.79 5.11
C SER A 105 -11.72 -7.76 5.64
N GLY A 106 -10.75 -7.29 6.44
CA GLY A 106 -9.57 -8.08 6.83
C GLY A 106 -8.66 -8.44 5.66
N ILE A 107 -8.87 -7.85 4.47
CA ILE A 107 -8.04 -8.01 3.29
C ILE A 107 -7.49 -6.64 2.89
N LEU A 108 -6.18 -6.58 2.65
CA LEU A 108 -5.50 -5.42 2.10
C LEU A 108 -5.10 -5.73 0.66
N LYS A 109 -5.56 -4.91 -0.29
CA LYS A 109 -5.13 -4.92 -1.70
C LYS A 109 -5.03 -3.49 -2.21
N HIS A 110 -3.81 -3.00 -2.38
CA HIS A 110 -3.54 -1.66 -2.84
C HIS A 110 -2.44 -1.66 -3.90
N THR A 111 -2.61 -0.87 -4.96
CA THR A 111 -1.59 -0.62 -5.97
C THR A 111 -1.28 0.86 -6.01
N LEU A 112 -0.03 1.22 -5.71
CA LEU A 112 0.48 2.58 -5.87
C LEU A 112 1.33 2.63 -7.14
N ILE A 113 0.90 3.45 -8.10
CA ILE A 113 1.61 3.72 -9.35
C ILE A 113 2.37 5.04 -9.21
N ILE A 114 3.70 4.99 -9.35
CA ILE A 114 4.58 6.14 -9.22
C ILE A 114 5.22 6.43 -10.58
N ASN A 115 4.80 7.52 -11.21
CA ASN A 115 5.34 7.99 -12.48
C ASN A 115 6.49 8.97 -12.22
N VAL A 116 7.71 8.57 -12.55
CA VAL A 116 8.88 9.45 -12.45
C VAL A 116 9.21 10.04 -13.81
N TYR A 117 9.19 11.37 -13.92
CA TYR A 117 9.48 12.09 -15.17
C TYR A 117 10.85 12.76 -15.17
#